data_AF-A0A5E8CJ39-F1
#
_entry.id   AF-A0A5E8CJ39-F1
#
_cell.length_a   1.000
_cell.length_b   1.000
_cell.length_c   1.000
_cell.angle_alpha   90.00
_cell.angle_beta   90.00
_cell.angle_gamma   90.00
#
_symmetry.space_group_name_H-M   'P 1'
#
loop_
_entity.id
_entity.type
_entity.pdbx_description
1 polymer ?
#
loop_
_entity_poly.entity_id
_entity_poly.type
_entity_poly.pdbx_seq_one_letter_code
_entity_poly.pdbx_strand_id
1 'polypeptide(L)'
;MSNPESNSIKEIADIMLADEDFKNNILEALEKVTADGKIDQMDIPVVVGVVVENYNKFQDFKVSKDQIGDVLGYLCSELLQENKLIPEDQVDNIERLISNAIFLVLTNPIVEAIEDKCVSCFSGLFKKCGISGKKKNKKN
;
A
#
# COMPACT_ATOMS: atom_id res chain seq x y z
N MET A 1 -9.43 31.52 21.23
CA MET A 1 -9.04 30.10 21.24
C MET A 1 -9.55 29.50 19.94
N SER A 2 -8.73 29.53 18.90
CA SER A 2 -9.04 28.92 17.61
C SER A 2 -8.71 27.44 17.69
N ASN A 3 -9.69 26.62 17.32
CA ASN A 3 -9.60 25.17 17.18
C ASN A 3 -8.49 24.84 16.16
N PRO A 4 -7.64 23.81 16.37
CA PRO A 4 -6.70 23.39 15.31
C PRO A 4 -7.53 22.91 14.13
N GLU A 5 -7.43 23.62 13.01
CA GLU A 5 -8.23 23.40 11.82
C GLU A 5 -8.01 21.98 11.30
N SER A 6 -9.07 21.17 11.32
CA SER A 6 -9.08 19.92 10.58
C SER A 6 -9.11 20.28 9.10
N ASN A 7 -7.94 20.28 8.44
CA ASN A 7 -7.87 20.41 7.00
C ASN A 7 -8.82 19.39 6.37
N SER A 8 -9.63 19.83 5.41
CA SER A 8 -10.54 18.94 4.69
C SER A 8 -9.74 17.88 3.93
N ILE A 9 -10.36 16.70 3.71
CA ILE A 9 -9.74 15.60 2.93
C ILE A 9 -9.20 16.10 1.60
N LYS A 10 -9.97 16.97 0.94
CA LYS A 10 -9.60 17.60 -0.32
C LYS A 10 -8.35 18.46 -0.19
N GLU A 11 -8.29 19.37 0.78
CA GLU A 11 -7.11 20.24 0.96
C GLU A 11 -5.84 19.43 1.21
N ILE A 12 -5.94 18.35 1.99
CA ILE A 12 -4.82 17.45 2.24
C ILE A 12 -4.35 16.82 0.92
N ALA A 13 -5.27 16.27 0.14
CA ALA A 13 -4.94 15.62 -1.11
C ALA A 13 -4.40 16.60 -2.15
N ASP A 14 -4.98 17.80 -2.26
CA ASP A 14 -4.52 18.87 -3.16
C ASP A 14 -3.09 19.30 -2.81
N ILE A 15 -2.71 19.36 -1.53
CA ILE A 15 -1.32 19.62 -1.11
C ILE A 15 -0.38 18.51 -1.60
N MET A 16 -0.79 17.24 -1.50
CA MET A 16 0.03 16.12 -1.97
C MET A 16 0.16 16.10 -3.50
N LEU A 17 -0.90 16.45 -4.22
CA LEU A 17 -0.91 16.53 -5.68
C LEU A 17 -0.17 17.76 -6.22
N ALA A 18 0.05 18.78 -5.39
CA ALA A 18 0.90 19.92 -5.73
C ALA A 18 2.40 19.57 -5.67
N ASP A 19 2.77 18.45 -5.05
CA ASP A 19 4.12 17.90 -5.13
C ASP A 19 4.31 17.17 -6.46
N GLU A 20 5.09 17.79 -7.34
CA GLU A 20 5.34 17.29 -8.70
C GLU A 20 6.05 15.93 -8.69
N ASP A 21 6.96 15.68 -7.74
CA ASP A 21 7.66 14.40 -7.67
C ASP A 21 6.70 13.28 -7.29
N PHE A 22 5.84 13.52 -6.29
CA PHE A 22 4.77 12.61 -5.88
C PHE A 22 3.81 12.32 -7.04
N LYS A 23 3.30 13.37 -7.69
CA LYS A 23 2.36 13.25 -8.82
C LYS A 23 2.98 12.48 -9.98
N ASN A 24 4.19 12.86 -10.40
CA ASN A 24 4.85 12.25 -11.56
C ASN A 24 5.24 10.79 -11.30
N ASN A 25 5.69 10.45 -10.08
CA ASN A 25 5.98 9.06 -9.72
C ASN A 25 4.75 8.16 -9.84
N ILE A 26 3.57 8.65 -9.48
CA ILE A 26 2.32 7.89 -9.64
C ILE A 26 1.97 7.77 -11.12
N LEU A 27 2.02 8.88 -11.88
CA LEU A 27 1.67 8.85 -13.31
C LEU A 27 2.58 7.94 -14.13
N GLU A 28 3.90 7.98 -13.91
CA GLU A 28 4.84 7.07 -14.57
C GLU A 28 4.58 5.59 -14.25
N ALA A 29 4.11 5.31 -13.03
CA ALA A 29 3.74 3.96 -12.64
C ALA A 29 2.42 3.55 -13.30
N LEU A 30 1.43 4.46 -13.38
CA LEU A 30 0.16 4.21 -14.05
C LEU A 30 0.32 3.96 -15.55
N GLU A 31 1.16 4.73 -16.24
CA GLU A 31 1.46 4.52 -17.66
C GLU A 31 2.00 3.12 -17.97
N LYS A 32 2.75 2.52 -17.03
CA LYS A 32 3.29 1.16 -17.18
C LYS A 32 2.24 0.08 -16.96
N VAL A 33 1.15 0.40 -16.27
CA VAL A 33 0.04 -0.51 -15.97
C VAL A 33 -1.00 -0.47 -17.09
N THR A 34 -1.29 0.71 -17.63
CA THR A 34 -2.29 0.89 -18.68
C THR A 34 -1.68 0.64 -20.07
N ALA A 35 -1.89 -0.55 -20.65
CA ALA A 35 -1.38 -0.89 -21.97
C ALA A 35 -2.07 -0.14 -23.13
N ASP A 36 -3.32 0.26 -22.95
CA ASP A 36 -4.18 0.96 -23.93
C ASP A 36 -4.48 2.41 -23.54
N GLY A 37 -3.87 2.90 -22.45
CA GLY A 37 -4.11 4.23 -21.89
C GLY A 37 -5.42 4.36 -21.09
N LYS A 38 -6.09 3.25 -20.78
CA LYS A 38 -7.26 3.20 -19.90
C LYS A 38 -7.06 2.17 -18.80
N ILE A 39 -7.79 2.37 -17.72
CA ILE A 39 -7.82 1.47 -16.57
C ILE A 39 -9.06 0.60 -16.68
N ASP A 40 -8.87 -0.70 -16.48
CA ASP A 40 -9.96 -1.64 -16.26
C ASP A 40 -10.00 -2.15 -14.81
N GLN A 41 -10.90 -3.09 -14.54
CA GLN A 41 -11.10 -3.63 -13.20
C GLN A 41 -9.89 -4.42 -12.66
N MET A 42 -9.09 -4.99 -13.55
CA MET A 42 -7.89 -5.78 -13.21
C MET A 42 -6.74 -4.89 -12.78
N ASP A 43 -6.71 -3.64 -13.24
CA ASP A 43 -5.66 -2.67 -12.92
C ASP A 43 -5.83 -2.03 -11.54
N ILE A 44 -7.06 -1.99 -11.00
CA ILE A 44 -7.40 -1.31 -9.74
C ILE A 44 -6.50 -1.68 -8.56
N PRO A 45 -6.18 -2.97 -8.29
CA PRO A 45 -5.28 -3.32 -7.19
C PRO A 45 -3.88 -2.71 -7.35
N VAL A 46 -3.40 -2.59 -8.59
CA VAL A 46 -2.08 -2.01 -8.90
C VAL A 46 -2.11 -0.50 -8.72
N VAL A 47 -3.15 0.16 -9.23
CA VAL A 47 -3.37 1.61 -9.06
C VAL A 47 -3.36 2.00 -7.58
N VAL A 48 -4.18 1.32 -6.77
CA VAL A 48 -4.26 1.56 -5.33
C VAL A 48 -2.92 1.27 -4.65
N GLY A 49 -2.24 0.18 -5.03
CA GLY A 49 -0.93 -0.17 -4.51
C GLY A 49 0.12 0.92 -4.77
N VAL A 50 0.16 1.47 -5.98
CA VAL A 50 1.08 2.56 -6.36
C VAL A 50 0.82 3.82 -5.54
N VAL A 51 -0.45 4.22 -5.39
CA VAL A 51 -0.80 5.42 -4.61
C VAL A 51 -0.43 5.24 -3.14
N VAL A 52 -0.70 4.07 -2.56
CA VAL A 52 -0.33 3.73 -1.17
C VAL A 52 1.19 3.71 -0.99
N GLU A 53 1.94 3.14 -1.94
CA GLU A 53 3.40 3.11 -1.87
C GLU A 53 3.99 4.53 -1.91
N ASN A 54 3.50 5.38 -2.82
CA ASN A 54 3.96 6.76 -2.91
C ASN A 54 3.55 7.58 -1.69
N TYR A 55 2.35 7.38 -1.15
CA TYR A 55 1.91 7.98 0.12
C TYR A 55 2.85 7.60 1.28
N ASN A 56 3.30 6.35 1.34
CA ASN A 56 4.22 5.90 2.39
C ASN A 56 5.61 6.55 2.26
N LYS A 57 6.08 6.80 1.03
CA LYS A 57 7.33 7.51 0.75
C LYS A 57 7.23 9.01 1.01
N PHE A 58 6.05 9.59 0.88
CA PHE A 58 5.78 11.00 1.16
C PHE A 58 6.00 11.29 2.66
N GLN A 59 7.00 12.15 2.96
CA GLN A 59 7.42 12.42 4.33
C GLN A 59 6.85 13.71 4.91
N ASP A 60 6.35 14.62 4.06
CA ASP A 60 6.00 15.98 4.47
C ASP A 60 4.69 16.07 5.26
N PHE A 61 3.80 15.11 5.07
CA PHE A 61 2.53 15.06 5.79
C PHE A 61 2.08 13.63 6.09
N LYS A 62 1.48 13.43 7.26
CA LYS A 62 0.83 12.18 7.65
C LYS A 62 -0.61 12.44 8.05
N VAL A 63 -1.50 11.63 7.49
CA VAL A 63 -2.95 11.69 7.70
C VAL A 63 -3.34 10.78 8.86
N SER A 64 -4.37 11.15 9.61
CA SER A 64 -4.93 10.28 10.65
C SER A 64 -5.51 8.98 10.08
N LYS A 65 -5.57 7.93 10.92
CA LYS A 65 -6.10 6.61 10.53
C LYS A 65 -7.54 6.68 10.02
N ASP A 66 -8.33 7.62 10.54
CA ASP A 66 -9.74 7.78 10.19
C ASP A 66 -9.93 8.53 8.86
N GLN A 67 -8.92 9.29 8.42
CA GLN A 67 -8.98 10.13 7.21
C GLN A 67 -8.21 9.53 6.03
N ILE A 68 -7.28 8.60 6.29
CA ILE A 68 -6.38 8.07 5.25
C ILE A 68 -7.13 7.36 4.11
N GLY A 69 -8.23 6.67 4.40
CA GLY A 69 -9.05 6.02 3.37
C GLY A 69 -9.62 7.01 2.38
N ASP A 70 -10.19 8.11 2.90
CA ASP A 70 -10.80 9.15 2.07
C ASP A 70 -9.73 9.93 1.28
N VAL A 71 -8.57 10.20 1.88
CA VAL A 71 -7.45 10.85 1.18
C VAL A 71 -6.95 9.97 0.03
N LEU A 72 -6.68 8.68 0.27
CA LEU A 72 -6.25 7.76 -0.78
C LEU A 72 -7.29 7.64 -1.89
N GLY A 73 -8.58 7.63 -1.53
CA GLY A 73 -9.68 7.57 -2.49
C GLY A 73 -9.70 8.81 -3.39
N TYR A 74 -9.58 10.00 -2.79
CA TYR A 74 -9.54 11.25 -3.53
C TYR A 74 -8.31 11.33 -4.43
N LEU A 75 -7.12 10.95 -3.93
CA LEU A 75 -5.89 10.91 -4.74
C LEU A 75 -6.06 10.01 -5.98
N CYS A 76 -6.64 8.82 -5.81
CA CYS A 76 -6.92 7.94 -6.93
C CYS A 76 -7.91 8.59 -7.90
N SER A 77 -9.08 9.03 -7.43
CA SER A 77 -10.12 9.60 -8.29
C SER A 77 -9.60 10.81 -9.08
N GLU A 78 -8.94 11.78 -8.44
CA GLU A 78 -8.44 12.96 -9.16
C GLU A 78 -7.36 12.61 -10.17
N LEU A 79 -6.36 11.80 -9.81
CA LEU A 79 -5.31 11.42 -10.75
C LEU A 79 -5.88 10.70 -11.98
N LEU A 80 -6.86 9.82 -11.78
CA LEU A 80 -7.46 9.08 -12.88
C LEU A 80 -8.38 9.95 -13.74
N GLN A 81 -9.13 10.87 -13.14
CA GLN A 81 -10.04 11.76 -13.85
C GLN A 81 -9.29 12.86 -14.63
N GLU A 82 -8.31 13.53 -14.01
CA GLU A 82 -7.49 14.57 -14.65
C GLU A 82 -6.79 14.04 -15.92
N ASN A 83 -6.30 12.80 -15.85
CA ASN A 83 -5.60 12.14 -16.95
C ASN A 83 -6.54 11.36 -17.87
N LYS A 84 -7.86 11.42 -17.64
CA LYS A 84 -8.89 10.72 -18.43
C LYS A 84 -8.59 9.23 -18.56
N LEU A 85 -8.10 8.59 -17.51
CA LEU A 85 -7.73 7.16 -17.51
C LEU A 85 -8.94 6.24 -17.31
N ILE A 86 -10.06 6.78 -16.84
CA ILE A 86 -11.31 6.04 -16.65
C ILE A 86 -12.22 6.21 -17.88
N PRO A 87 -12.79 5.12 -18.44
CA PRO A 87 -13.91 5.21 -19.36
C PRO A 87 -15.13 5.88 -18.68
N GLU A 88 -15.78 6.83 -19.37
CA GLU A 88 -16.88 7.63 -18.80
C GLU A 88 -18.06 6.78 -18.31
N ASP A 89 -18.33 5.64 -18.96
CA ASP A 89 -19.40 4.70 -18.59
C ASP A 89 -19.04 3.81 -17.39
N GLN A 90 -17.78 3.81 -16.95
CA GLN A 90 -17.26 2.97 -15.87
C GLN A 90 -16.88 3.75 -14.61
N VAL A 91 -17.03 5.07 -14.58
CA VAL A 91 -16.60 5.94 -13.46
C VAL A 91 -17.10 5.42 -12.12
N ASP A 92 -18.42 5.31 -11.95
CA ASP A 92 -19.03 4.86 -10.69
C ASP A 92 -18.56 3.45 -10.27
N ASN A 93 -18.32 2.57 -11.24
CA ASN A 93 -17.89 1.21 -10.99
C ASN A 93 -16.42 1.17 -10.54
N ILE A 94 -15.56 1.89 -11.24
CA ILE A 94 -14.13 2.00 -10.91
C ILE A 94 -13.92 2.68 -9.55
N GLU A 95 -14.64 3.76 -9.26
CA GLU A 95 -14.55 4.44 -7.96
C GLU A 95 -14.97 3.52 -6.80
N ARG A 96 -16.01 2.72 -6.99
CA ARG A 96 -16.41 1.69 -6.00
C ARG A 96 -15.33 0.62 -5.82
N LEU A 97 -14.70 0.17 -6.90
CA LEU A 97 -13.63 -0.82 -6.83
C LEU A 97 -12.40 -0.24 -6.12
N ILE A 98 -12.04 1.02 -6.39
CA ILE A 98 -10.97 1.74 -5.69
C ILE A 98 -11.27 1.83 -4.19
N SER A 99 -12.49 2.25 -3.83
CA SER A 99 -12.90 2.33 -2.42
C SER A 99 -12.79 0.98 -1.72
N ASN A 100 -13.26 -0.10 -2.36
CA ASN A 100 -13.16 -1.46 -1.83
C ASN A 100 -11.69 -1.91 -1.68
N ALA A 101 -10.85 -1.64 -2.67
CA ALA A 101 -9.44 -1.99 -2.63
C ALA A 101 -8.70 -1.23 -1.52
N ILE A 102 -8.96 0.07 -1.35
CA ILE A 102 -8.41 0.87 -0.24
C ILE A 102 -8.86 0.31 1.10
N PHE A 103 -10.16 0.02 1.24
CA PHE A 103 -10.68 -0.60 2.46
C PHE A 103 -9.96 -1.91 2.77
N LEU A 104 -9.77 -2.77 1.76
CA LEU A 104 -9.04 -4.03 1.93
C LEU A 104 -7.58 -3.80 2.35
N VAL A 105 -6.88 -2.83 1.76
CA VAL A 105 -5.49 -2.50 2.13
C VAL A 105 -5.41 -1.99 3.57
N LEU A 106 -6.33 -1.11 3.98
CA LEU A 106 -6.34 -0.51 5.33
C LEU A 106 -6.83 -1.46 6.42
N THR A 107 -7.68 -2.43 6.07
CA THR A 107 -8.21 -3.42 7.01
C THR A 107 -7.43 -4.72 7.03
N ASN A 108 -6.45 -4.91 6.14
CA ASN A 108 -5.67 -6.13 6.10
C ASN A 108 -4.79 -6.26 7.36
N PRO A 109 -5.06 -7.19 8.29
CA PRO A 109 -4.31 -7.34 9.53
C PRO A 109 -3.02 -8.17 9.35
N ILE A 110 -2.59 -8.46 8.11
CA ILE A 110 -1.52 -9.43 7.81
C ILE A 110 -0.14 -9.02 8.38
N VAL A 111 0.04 -7.80 8.91
CA VAL A 111 1.26 -7.39 9.64
C VAL A 111 1.10 -7.34 11.18
N GLU A 112 -0.12 -7.38 11.73
CA GLU A 112 -0.29 -7.44 13.19
C GLU A 112 -0.22 -8.88 13.76
N ALA A 113 -0.20 -9.91 12.90
CA ALA A 113 -0.17 -11.34 13.31
C ALA A 113 1.18 -12.06 13.10
N ILE A 114 2.29 -11.33 12.94
CA ILE A 114 3.66 -11.86 13.13
C ILE A 114 4.26 -11.30 14.44
N GLU A 115 3.42 -10.88 15.37
CA GLU A 115 3.81 -10.76 16.77
C GLU A 115 3.29 -12.01 17.51
N ASP A 116 4.24 -12.82 17.97
CA ASP A 116 4.11 -13.82 19.05
C ASP A 116 3.64 -15.27 18.81
N LYS A 117 3.98 -15.93 17.69
CA LYS A 117 4.00 -17.43 17.68
C LYS A 117 5.25 -18.07 17.05
N CYS A 118 6.25 -18.25 17.92
CA CYS A 118 7.25 -19.34 17.93
C CYS A 118 8.27 -19.47 16.76
N VAL A 119 9.30 -18.62 16.78
CA VAL A 119 10.60 -18.94 16.12
C VAL A 119 11.31 -20.13 16.81
N SER A 120 10.88 -20.53 18.02
CA SER A 120 11.39 -21.71 18.73
C SER A 120 10.92 -23.06 18.14
N CYS A 121 9.92 -23.08 17.26
CA CYS A 121 9.47 -24.30 16.61
C CYS A 121 10.24 -24.67 15.34
N PHE A 122 11.02 -23.75 14.75
CA PHE A 122 11.88 -24.05 13.59
C PHE A 122 13.31 -24.48 13.96
N SER A 123 13.73 -24.34 15.22
CA SER A 123 15.01 -24.89 15.70
C SER A 123 15.03 -26.42 15.88
N GLY A 124 13.88 -27.09 15.65
CA GLY A 124 13.75 -28.55 15.77
C GLY A 124 13.93 -29.34 14.47
N LEU A 125 13.81 -28.71 13.28
CA LEU A 125 13.75 -29.46 12.01
C LEU A 125 15.04 -29.46 11.19
N PHE A 126 16.06 -28.67 11.55
CA PHE A 126 17.38 -28.67 10.88
C PHE A 126 18.53 -29.12 11.78
N LYS A 127 18.25 -29.90 12.84
CA LYS A 127 19.30 -30.56 13.63
C LYS A 127 19.69 -31.92 13.02
N LYS A 128 20.13 -31.92 11.75
CA LYS A 128 20.86 -33.06 11.17
C LYS A 128 21.63 -32.73 9.89
N CYS A 129 22.51 -31.72 9.95
CA CYS A 129 23.67 -31.65 9.06
C CYS A 129 24.79 -30.89 9.80
N GLY A 130 25.86 -31.59 10.15
CA GLY A 130 27.00 -31.02 10.87
C GLY A 130 27.86 -32.09 11.53
N ILE A 131 28.85 -32.57 10.79
CA ILE A 131 29.77 -33.68 11.07
C ILE A 131 30.85 -33.29 12.11
N SER A 132 31.27 -34.31 12.88
CA SER A 132 32.61 -34.55 13.43
C SER A 132 32.91 -34.21 14.90
N GLY A 133 33.43 -35.22 15.62
CA GLY A 133 34.63 -35.01 16.43
C GLY A 133 34.58 -35.41 17.90
N LYS A 134 35.05 -36.64 18.18
CA LYS A 134 35.77 -37.10 19.39
C LYS A 134 35.02 -37.16 20.74
N LYS A 135 34.96 -38.41 21.27
CA LYS A 135 35.25 -38.87 22.66
C LYS A 135 34.84 -40.34 22.73
N LYS A 136 35.46 -41.29 23.42
CA LYS A 136 36.67 -41.45 24.24
C LYS A 136 36.78 -42.96 24.49
N ASN A 137 37.99 -43.44 24.75
CA ASN A 137 38.34 -44.76 25.29
C ASN A 137 37.27 -45.41 26.17
N LYS A 138 37.02 -46.72 25.94
CA LYS A 138 36.41 -47.60 26.94
C LYS A 138 37.37 -48.74 27.25
N LYS A 139 37.75 -48.80 28.53
CA LYS A 139 38.43 -49.93 29.18
C LYS A 139 37.66 -51.23 28.92
N ASN A 140 38.39 -52.29 28.62
CA ASN A 140 38.50 -53.48 29.46
C ASN A 140 39.79 -54.20 29.12
#